data_AF-A0A958S5J0-F1
#
_entry.id   AF-A0A958S5J0-F1
#
_cell.length_a   1.000
_cell.length_b   1.000
_cell.length_c   1.000
_cell.angle_alpha   90.00
_cell.angle_beta   90.00
_cell.angle_gamma   90.00
#
_symmetry.space_group_name_H-M   'P 1'
#
loop_
_entity.id
_entity.type
_entity.pdbx_description
1 polymer ?
#
loop_
_entity_poly.entity_id
_entity_poly.type
_entity_poly.pdbx_seq_one_letter_code
_entity_poly.pdbx_strand_id
1 'polypeptide(L)'
;MRQMKVALITLMFCLCIENSSAVEFEKMGQAIAKTLGTTKAFKGTVEVQGEAATVYYSKDGSGQPKKIAIVQKGIYEPNCSHTWVVGLDAKSVKVEGIRVVEMSCPHAFPTKKSSFLSQYVGRGPASVKKLSGEVHTVAKATGSSELTTTAVTKAILAAKQFAKGF
;
A
#
# COMPACT_ATOMS: atom_id res chain seq x y z
N MET A 1 -18.46 44.27 -41.30
CA MET A 1 -18.20 42.80 -41.20
C MET A 1 -16.81 42.52 -40.60
N ARG A 2 -16.56 42.96 -39.37
CA ARG A 2 -15.37 42.64 -38.56
C ARG A 2 -15.87 42.65 -37.12
N GLN A 3 -15.43 41.70 -36.29
CA GLN A 3 -15.94 41.37 -34.93
C GLN A 3 -17.00 40.27 -34.91
N MET A 4 -16.58 39.00 -34.98
CA MET A 4 -17.32 37.87 -34.38
C MET A 4 -16.55 36.53 -34.41
N LYS A 5 -15.21 36.55 -34.36
CA LYS A 5 -14.40 35.31 -34.48
C LYS A 5 -13.39 35.05 -33.36
N VAL A 6 -13.37 35.87 -32.30
CA VAL A 6 -12.34 35.73 -31.23
C VAL A 6 -12.90 35.11 -29.94
N ALA A 7 -14.21 35.01 -29.77
CA ALA A 7 -14.81 34.60 -28.50
C ALA A 7 -15.00 33.08 -28.29
N LEU A 8 -14.65 32.23 -29.26
CA LEU A 8 -14.98 30.79 -29.23
C LEU A 8 -13.78 29.85 -29.04
N ILE A 9 -12.60 30.37 -28.70
CA ILE A 9 -11.40 29.53 -28.47
C ILE A 9 -11.04 29.46 -26.96
N THR A 10 -11.53 30.37 -26.13
CA THR A 10 -11.18 30.41 -24.70
C THR A 10 -12.00 29.44 -23.83
N LEU A 11 -13.17 28.98 -24.30
CA LEU A 11 -14.04 28.10 -23.49
C LEU A 11 -13.67 26.60 -23.56
N MET A 12 -12.66 26.23 -24.35
CA MET A 12 -12.23 24.83 -24.53
C MET A 12 -10.93 24.49 -23.77
N PHE A 13 -10.52 25.33 -22.81
CA PHE A 13 -9.36 25.08 -21.95
C PHE A 13 -9.71 24.70 -20.51
N CYS A 14 -11.00 24.69 -20.13
CA CYS A 14 -11.45 24.44 -18.75
C CYS A 14 -11.98 23.03 -18.46
N LEU A 15 -11.91 22.09 -19.41
CA LEU A 15 -12.52 20.74 -19.23
C LEU A 15 -11.54 19.59 -18.96
N CYS A 16 -10.23 19.86 -18.83
CA CYS A 16 -9.25 18.84 -18.47
C CYS A 16 -8.68 19.04 -17.06
N ILE A 17 -9.51 19.44 -16.10
CA ILE A 17 -9.20 19.16 -14.69
C ILE A 17 -9.53 17.68 -14.50
N GLU A 18 -8.60 16.81 -14.92
CA GLU A 18 -8.61 15.40 -14.54
C GLU A 18 -8.49 15.37 -13.01
N ASN A 19 -9.64 15.27 -12.35
CA ASN A 19 -9.66 14.96 -10.93
C ASN A 19 -8.95 13.63 -10.76
N SER A 20 -7.77 13.67 -10.13
CA SER A 20 -7.10 12.51 -9.57
C SER A 20 -7.92 12.00 -8.38
N SER A 21 -9.14 11.55 -8.63
CA SER A 21 -10.03 11.02 -7.61
C SER A 21 -9.50 9.67 -7.16
N ALA A 22 -9.27 9.53 -5.86
CA ALA A 22 -8.87 8.27 -5.27
C ALA A 22 -9.87 7.16 -5.61
N VAL A 23 -9.39 6.07 -6.18
CA VAL A 23 -10.21 4.89 -6.46
C VAL A 23 -10.07 3.93 -5.28
N GLU A 24 -11.14 3.77 -4.49
CA GLU A 24 -11.24 2.73 -3.47
C GLU A 24 -11.51 1.37 -4.15
N PHE A 25 -10.65 0.39 -3.90
CA PHE A 25 -10.79 -0.97 -4.42
C PHE A 25 -11.37 -1.95 -3.39
N GLU A 26 -11.13 -1.70 -2.11
CA GLU A 26 -11.61 -2.53 -1.00
C GLU A 26 -11.74 -1.68 0.26
N LYS A 27 -12.80 -1.88 1.05
CA LYS A 27 -12.94 -1.21 2.36
C LYS A 27 -11.83 -1.63 3.31
N MET A 28 -11.22 -0.68 4.02
CA MET A 28 -10.09 -0.94 4.94
C MET A 28 -10.35 -2.09 5.93
N GLY A 29 -11.48 -2.08 6.63
CA GLY A 29 -11.82 -3.14 7.59
C GLY A 29 -11.96 -4.52 6.96
N GLN A 30 -12.47 -4.58 5.72
CA GLN A 30 -12.56 -5.83 4.96
C GLN A 30 -11.17 -6.33 4.53
N ALA A 31 -10.30 -5.43 4.09
CA ALA A 31 -8.92 -5.75 3.74
C ALA A 31 -8.16 -6.32 4.96
N ILE A 32 -8.27 -5.68 6.12
CA ILE A 32 -7.66 -6.17 7.38
C ILE A 32 -8.22 -7.55 7.74
N ALA A 33 -9.55 -7.72 7.77
CA ALA A 33 -10.17 -8.98 8.16
C ALA A 33 -9.78 -10.14 7.24
N LYS A 34 -9.76 -9.92 5.92
CA LYS A 34 -9.33 -10.94 4.95
C LYS A 34 -7.83 -11.24 5.05
N THR A 35 -6.98 -10.24 5.32
CA THR A 35 -5.54 -10.46 5.55
C THR A 35 -5.30 -11.32 6.79
N LEU A 36 -6.04 -11.06 7.87
CA LEU A 36 -5.94 -11.82 9.12
C LEU A 36 -6.68 -13.16 9.08
N GLY A 37 -7.56 -13.38 8.10
CA GLY A 37 -8.43 -14.56 8.04
C GLY A 37 -9.48 -14.61 9.15
N THR A 38 -9.79 -13.48 9.78
CA THR A 38 -10.74 -13.37 10.89
C THR A 38 -11.23 -11.93 11.02
N THR A 39 -12.46 -11.76 11.51
CA THR A 39 -13.01 -10.45 11.90
C THR A 39 -12.62 -10.07 13.34
N LYS A 40 -12.11 -11.03 14.13
CA LYS A 40 -11.59 -10.79 15.49
C LYS A 40 -10.12 -10.37 15.41
N ALA A 41 -9.89 -9.07 15.20
CA ALA A 41 -8.56 -8.48 15.14
C ALA A 41 -8.21 -7.79 16.47
N PHE A 42 -6.96 -7.96 16.90
CA PHE A 42 -6.35 -7.17 17.96
C PHE A 42 -5.53 -6.04 17.34
N LYS A 43 -5.36 -4.95 18.08
CA LYS A 43 -4.60 -3.76 17.64
C LYS A 43 -3.44 -3.50 18.58
N GLY A 44 -2.29 -3.14 18.02
CA GLY A 44 -1.13 -2.64 18.71
C GLY A 44 -0.50 -1.47 17.95
N THR A 45 0.50 -0.85 18.55
CA THR A 45 1.28 0.23 17.94
C THR A 45 2.75 -0.06 18.18
N VAL A 46 3.58 0.15 17.17
CA VAL A 46 5.04 0.05 17.26
C VAL A 46 5.69 1.25 16.61
N GLU A 47 6.82 1.71 17.14
CA GLU A 47 7.61 2.74 16.50
C GLU A 47 8.63 2.10 15.54
N VAL A 48 8.70 2.63 14.32
CA VAL A 48 9.59 2.16 13.26
C VAL A 48 10.15 3.38 12.56
N GLN A 49 11.47 3.53 12.56
CA GLN A 49 12.13 4.68 11.91
C GLN A 49 11.61 6.04 12.42
N GLY A 50 11.23 6.13 13.71
CA GLY A 50 10.68 7.35 14.31
C GLY A 50 9.20 7.62 14.01
N GLU A 51 8.52 6.71 13.30
CA GLU A 51 7.10 6.82 13.00
C GLU A 51 6.29 5.73 13.72
N ALA A 52 5.12 6.09 14.26
CA ALA A 52 4.19 5.13 14.84
C ALA A 52 3.46 4.34 13.74
N ALA A 53 3.64 3.02 13.71
CA ALA A 53 2.92 2.09 12.85
C ALA A 53 1.81 1.36 13.63
N THR A 54 0.59 1.40 13.08
CA THR A 54 -0.52 0.59 13.61
C THR A 54 -0.40 -0.84 13.12
N VAL A 55 -0.46 -1.78 14.05
CA VAL A 55 -0.39 -3.22 13.81
C VAL A 55 -1.75 -3.83 14.14
N TYR A 56 -2.36 -4.51 13.19
CA TYR A 56 -3.49 -5.40 13.46
C TYR A 56 -2.99 -6.84 13.45
N TYR A 57 -3.52 -7.69 14.31
CA TYR A 57 -3.09 -9.08 14.36
C TYR A 57 -4.19 -10.02 14.83
N SER A 58 -4.11 -11.28 14.39
CA SER A 58 -4.92 -12.38 14.92
C SER A 58 -4.08 -13.20 15.90
N LYS A 59 -4.73 -13.84 16.87
CA LYS A 59 -4.10 -14.81 17.77
C LYS A 59 -4.45 -16.25 17.36
N ASP A 60 -3.56 -17.18 17.65
CA ASP A 60 -3.86 -18.62 17.58
C ASP A 60 -4.58 -19.11 18.87
N GLY A 61 -4.82 -20.42 18.95
CA GLY A 61 -5.46 -21.05 20.11
C GLY A 61 -4.63 -20.99 21.39
N SER A 62 -3.33 -20.70 21.31
CA SER A 62 -2.45 -20.47 22.46
C SER A 62 -2.39 -19.01 22.91
N GLY A 63 -3.13 -18.13 22.24
CA GLY A 63 -3.14 -16.69 22.52
C GLY A 63 -1.95 -15.94 21.92
N GLN A 64 -1.11 -16.60 21.13
CA GLN A 64 0.06 -16.01 20.49
C GLN A 64 -0.30 -15.38 19.14
N PRO A 65 0.36 -14.28 18.72
CA PRO A 65 0.14 -13.72 17.39
C PRO A 65 0.39 -14.75 16.29
N LYS A 66 -0.55 -14.87 15.34
CA LYS A 66 -0.47 -15.79 14.19
C LYS A 66 -0.28 -15.07 12.87
N LYS A 67 -1.11 -14.06 12.61
CA LYS A 67 -1.03 -13.22 11.41
C LYS A 67 -0.99 -11.77 11.79
N ILE A 68 -0.26 -10.98 11.01
CA ILE A 68 -0.11 -9.54 11.18
C ILE A 68 -0.62 -8.85 9.92
N ALA A 69 -1.32 -7.73 10.09
CA ALA A 69 -1.74 -6.83 9.03
C ALA A 69 -1.28 -5.42 9.38
N ILE A 70 -0.43 -4.84 8.54
CA ILE A 70 0.06 -3.47 8.69
C ILE A 70 -0.59 -2.59 7.63
N VAL A 71 -1.22 -1.50 8.08
CA VAL A 71 -1.72 -0.46 7.17
C VAL A 71 -0.56 0.47 6.81
N GLN A 72 -0.34 0.68 5.52
CA GLN A 72 0.68 1.57 5.00
C GLN A 72 0.06 2.57 4.05
N LYS A 73 0.49 3.82 4.17
CA LYS A 73 0.09 4.91 3.28
C LYS A 73 1.34 5.49 2.64
N GLY A 74 1.31 5.68 1.33
CA GLY A 74 2.38 6.30 0.56
C GLY A 74 1.83 7.49 -0.20
N ILE A 75 2.57 8.60 -0.19
CA ILE A 75 2.26 9.79 -0.97
C ILE A 75 3.40 10.02 -1.94
N TYR A 76 3.06 10.15 -3.22
CA TYR A 76 3.92 10.64 -4.28
C TYR A 76 3.39 12.02 -4.68
N GLU A 77 4.14 13.06 -4.38
CA GLU A 77 3.69 14.42 -4.64
C GLU A 77 3.55 14.70 -6.15
N PRO A 78 2.64 15.59 -6.56
CA PRO A 78 1.73 16.38 -5.72
C PRO A 78 0.40 15.69 -5.36
N ASN A 79 -0.08 14.72 -6.15
CA ASN A 79 -1.50 14.30 -6.11
C ASN A 79 -1.71 12.78 -6.03
N CYS A 80 -0.69 12.01 -5.68
CA CYS A 80 -0.75 10.55 -5.71
C CYS A 80 -0.68 9.98 -4.29
N SER A 81 -1.74 9.34 -3.83
CA SER A 81 -1.85 8.67 -2.54
C SER A 81 -2.28 7.23 -2.73
N HIS A 82 -1.59 6.32 -2.06
CA HIS A 82 -1.90 4.90 -2.07
C HIS A 82 -2.01 4.38 -0.65
N THR A 83 -2.93 3.44 -0.46
CA THR A 83 -3.13 2.75 0.81
C THR A 83 -3.07 1.25 0.61
N TRP A 84 -2.27 0.57 1.42
CA TRP A 84 -2.12 -0.89 1.41
C TRP A 84 -2.39 -1.48 2.79
N VAL A 85 -2.84 -2.73 2.78
CA VAL A 85 -2.75 -3.64 3.94
C VAL A 85 -1.78 -4.74 3.57
N VAL A 86 -0.63 -4.76 4.25
CA VAL A 86 0.41 -5.78 4.06
C VAL A 86 0.23 -6.86 5.12
N GLY A 87 0.00 -8.09 4.67
CA GLY A 87 -0.15 -9.28 5.50
C GLY A 87 1.16 -10.02 5.69
N LEU A 88 1.47 -10.37 6.93
CA LEU A 88 2.68 -11.12 7.28
C LEU A 88 2.35 -12.27 8.24
N ASP A 89 3.10 -13.37 8.09
CA ASP A 89 3.14 -14.43 9.10
C ASP A 89 3.84 -13.89 10.35
N ALA A 90 3.22 -14.05 11.52
CA ALA A 90 3.73 -13.43 12.74
C ALA A 90 5.06 -14.05 13.22
N LYS A 91 5.30 -15.32 12.90
CA LYS A 91 6.48 -16.06 13.35
C LYS A 91 7.71 -15.78 12.48
N SER A 92 7.56 -15.91 11.18
CA SER A 92 8.65 -15.74 10.21
C SER A 92 8.81 -14.30 9.72
N VAL A 93 7.81 -13.44 9.96
CA VAL A 93 7.77 -12.05 9.49
C VAL A 93 7.90 -11.98 7.96
N LYS A 94 7.44 -13.01 7.27
CA LYS A 94 7.40 -13.06 5.80
C LYS A 94 6.06 -12.57 5.30
N VAL A 95 6.07 -11.81 4.21
CA VAL A 95 4.86 -11.32 3.55
C VAL A 95 4.07 -12.51 3.01
N GLU A 96 2.81 -12.62 3.42
CA GLU A 96 1.86 -13.62 2.90
C GLU A 96 0.99 -13.04 1.78
N GLY A 97 0.77 -11.73 1.76
CA GLY A 97 -0.05 -11.07 0.76
C GLY A 97 -0.12 -9.56 0.96
N ILE A 98 -0.55 -8.87 -0.09
CA ILE A 98 -0.74 -7.42 -0.07
C ILE A 98 -2.13 -7.13 -0.64
N ARG A 99 -2.89 -6.28 0.04
CA ARG A 99 -4.16 -5.76 -0.43
C ARG A 99 -4.01 -4.28 -0.70
N VAL A 100 -4.39 -3.85 -1.90
CA VAL A 100 -4.49 -2.43 -2.25
C VAL A 100 -5.89 -1.96 -1.87
N VAL A 101 -5.98 -1.01 -0.95
CA VAL A 101 -7.23 -0.44 -0.45
C VAL A 101 -7.67 0.70 -1.35
N GLU A 102 -6.75 1.59 -1.67
CA GLU A 102 -7.03 2.82 -2.41
C GLU A 102 -5.79 3.22 -3.22
N MET A 103 -5.99 3.76 -4.41
CA MET A 103 -4.96 4.48 -5.16
C MET A 103 -5.55 5.69 -5.87
N SER A 104 -4.87 6.83 -5.80
CA SER A 104 -5.30 8.08 -6.43
C SER A 104 -4.38 8.56 -7.57
N CYS A 105 -3.67 7.65 -8.25
CA CYS A 105 -2.89 8.01 -9.44
C CYS A 105 -3.56 7.57 -10.75
N PRO A 106 -3.58 8.41 -11.81
CA PRO A 106 -4.04 8.02 -13.14
C PRO A 106 -3.21 6.86 -13.73
N HIS A 107 -1.92 6.79 -13.41
CA HIS A 107 -0.98 5.81 -13.93
C HIS A 107 -0.68 4.64 -12.97
N ALA A 108 -1.44 4.47 -11.88
CA ALA A 108 -1.26 3.39 -10.91
C ALA A 108 -1.47 1.97 -11.48
N PHE A 109 -2.09 1.85 -12.66
CA PHE A 109 -2.53 0.57 -13.22
C PHE A 109 -1.40 -0.06 -14.05
N PRO A 110 -0.56 -0.91 -13.45
CA PRO A 110 -0.98 -2.23 -12.97
C PRO A 110 -0.36 -2.64 -11.62
N THR A 111 0.09 -1.72 -10.78
CA THR A 111 0.75 -2.08 -9.50
C THR A 111 -0.22 -2.65 -8.46
N LYS A 112 -1.55 -2.59 -8.71
CA LYS A 112 -2.55 -3.34 -7.95
C LYS A 112 -2.72 -4.81 -8.36
N LYS A 113 -2.15 -5.22 -9.50
CA LYS A 113 -2.35 -6.58 -10.03
C LYS A 113 -1.59 -7.58 -9.18
N SER A 114 -2.16 -8.78 -9.02
CA SER A 114 -1.53 -9.90 -8.33
C SER A 114 -0.13 -10.23 -8.89
N SER A 115 0.05 -10.15 -10.21
CA SER A 115 1.33 -10.41 -10.89
C SER A 115 2.46 -9.47 -10.46
N PHE A 116 2.15 -8.23 -10.09
CA PHE A 116 3.13 -7.31 -9.54
C PHE A 116 3.34 -7.55 -8.04
N LEU A 117 2.24 -7.69 -7.28
CA LEU A 117 2.27 -7.85 -5.83
C LEU A 117 2.89 -9.19 -5.38
N SER A 118 2.84 -10.23 -6.20
CA SER A 118 3.43 -11.55 -5.89
C SER A 118 4.94 -11.51 -5.75
N GLN A 119 5.63 -10.50 -6.31
CA GLN A 119 7.08 -10.31 -6.16
C GLN A 119 7.52 -10.11 -4.70
N TYR A 120 6.59 -9.64 -3.85
CA TYR A 120 6.83 -9.39 -2.43
C TYR A 120 6.49 -10.58 -1.54
N VAL A 121 5.69 -11.54 -2.01
CA VAL A 121 5.29 -12.70 -1.20
C VAL A 121 6.52 -13.54 -0.86
N GLY A 122 6.63 -13.96 0.41
CA GLY A 122 7.78 -14.68 0.94
C GLY A 122 8.97 -13.82 1.32
N ARG A 123 8.99 -12.53 0.96
CA ARG A 123 10.02 -11.57 1.38
C ARG A 123 9.88 -11.30 2.88
N GLY A 124 11.00 -11.18 3.57
CA GLY A 124 11.03 -10.94 5.01
C GLY A 124 12.22 -10.04 5.42
N PRO A 125 12.58 -10.01 6.71
CA PRO A 125 13.59 -9.09 7.22
C PRO A 125 14.94 -9.12 6.51
N ALA A 126 15.39 -10.30 6.05
CA ALA A 126 16.65 -10.44 5.32
C ALA A 126 16.62 -9.83 3.91
N SER A 127 15.44 -9.71 3.30
CA SER A 127 15.27 -9.18 1.94
C SER A 127 15.20 -7.65 1.89
N VAL A 128 14.93 -6.98 3.02
CA VAL A 128 14.63 -5.54 3.08
C VAL A 128 15.66 -4.68 2.35
N LYS A 129 16.97 -4.96 2.52
CA LYS A 129 18.04 -4.17 1.90
C LYS A 129 18.13 -4.34 0.38
N LYS A 130 17.56 -5.40 -0.18
CA LYS A 130 17.67 -5.75 -1.61
C LYS A 130 16.36 -5.56 -2.37
N LEU A 131 15.24 -5.36 -1.67
CA LEU A 131 13.91 -5.25 -2.28
C LEU A 131 13.84 -4.23 -3.42
N SER A 132 14.45 -3.06 -3.27
CA SER A 132 14.46 -2.02 -4.31
C SER A 132 15.19 -2.42 -5.58
N GLY A 133 16.18 -3.32 -5.49
CA GLY A 133 16.93 -3.82 -6.64
C GLY A 133 16.40 -5.14 -7.22
N GLU A 134 15.59 -5.88 -6.47
CA GLU A 134 15.06 -7.19 -6.88
C GLU A 134 13.62 -7.14 -7.41
N VAL A 135 12.85 -6.10 -7.07
CA VAL A 135 11.47 -5.95 -7.54
C VAL A 135 11.47 -5.27 -8.91
N HIS A 136 10.84 -5.91 -9.88
CA HIS A 136 10.61 -5.32 -11.19
C HIS A 136 9.59 -4.18 -11.08
N THR A 137 10.06 -2.97 -11.35
CA THR A 137 9.20 -1.79 -11.47
C THR A 137 8.36 -1.90 -12.75
N VAL A 138 7.15 -1.36 -12.70
CA VAL A 138 6.32 -1.30 -13.90
C VAL A 138 6.63 -0.02 -14.67
N ALA A 139 6.96 -0.16 -15.96
CA ALA A 139 7.12 0.95 -16.87
C ALA A 139 5.88 1.86 -16.86
N LYS A 140 6.09 3.18 -16.81
CA LYS A 140 5.06 4.23 -16.66
C LYS A 140 4.33 4.26 -15.31
N ALA A 141 4.67 3.38 -14.37
CA ALA A 141 4.17 3.37 -12.99
C ALA A 141 5.32 3.20 -11.98
N THR A 142 6.50 3.78 -12.28
CA THR A 142 7.71 3.64 -11.48
C THR A 142 7.52 4.18 -10.07
N GLY A 143 7.05 5.42 -9.91
CA GLY A 143 6.80 6.00 -8.58
C GLY A 143 5.79 5.19 -7.76
N SER A 144 4.74 4.66 -8.40
CA SER A 144 3.79 3.76 -7.74
C SER A 144 4.43 2.44 -7.30
N SER A 145 5.35 1.91 -8.10
CA SER A 145 6.11 0.70 -7.79
C SER A 145 7.05 0.93 -6.60
N GLU A 146 7.76 2.05 -6.59
CA GLU A 146 8.66 2.46 -5.52
C GLU A 146 7.94 2.72 -4.19
N LEU A 147 6.78 3.39 -4.24
CA LEU A 147 5.94 3.56 -3.06
C LEU A 147 5.48 2.22 -2.48
N THR A 148 5.10 1.27 -3.35
CA THR A 148 4.71 -0.08 -2.91
C THR A 148 5.87 -0.79 -2.23
N THR A 149 7.08 -0.72 -2.81
CA THR A 149 8.30 -1.29 -2.21
C THR A 149 8.63 -0.66 -0.86
N THR A 150 8.49 0.66 -0.74
CA THR A 150 8.68 1.40 0.53
C THR A 150 7.65 0.96 1.57
N ALA A 151 6.37 0.89 1.19
CA ALA A 151 5.29 0.43 2.08
C ALA A 151 5.54 -0.98 2.60
N VAL A 152 5.89 -1.93 1.72
CA VAL A 152 6.22 -3.31 2.12
C VAL A 152 7.44 -3.35 3.04
N THR A 153 8.47 -2.55 2.74
CA THR A 153 9.66 -2.44 3.60
C THR A 153 9.30 -1.96 5.00
N LYS A 154 8.56 -0.86 5.11
CA LYS A 154 8.09 -0.32 6.40
C LYS A 154 7.24 -1.36 7.15
N ALA A 155 6.35 -2.08 6.45
CA ALA A 155 5.54 -3.13 7.06
C ALA A 155 6.36 -4.31 7.60
N ILE A 156 7.37 -4.78 6.86
CA ILE A 156 8.28 -5.85 7.33
C ILE A 156 9.04 -5.39 8.58
N LEU A 157 9.54 -4.16 8.59
CA LEU A 157 10.26 -3.61 9.74
C LEU A 157 9.34 -3.45 10.96
N ALA A 158 8.10 -2.99 10.76
CA ALA A 158 7.08 -2.89 11.80
C ALA A 158 6.73 -4.25 12.39
N ALA A 159 6.45 -5.23 11.54
CA ALA A 159 6.15 -6.58 12.00
C ALA A 159 7.33 -7.22 12.74
N LYS A 160 8.57 -6.99 12.29
CA LYS A 160 9.77 -7.44 13.00
C LYS A 160 9.88 -6.80 14.39
N GLN A 161 9.63 -5.50 14.50
CA GLN A 161 9.69 -4.81 15.79
C GLN A 161 8.57 -5.27 16.73
N PHE A 162 7.36 -5.43 16.20
CA PHE A 162 6.21 -5.98 16.92
C PHE A 162 6.47 -7.39 17.45
N ALA A 163 7.03 -8.28 16.62
CA ALA A 163 7.32 -9.66 16.99
C ALA A 163 8.39 -9.81 18.08
N LYS A 164 9.17 -8.76 18.41
CA LYS A 164 10.09 -8.77 19.56
C LYS A 164 9.41 -8.49 20.90
N GLY A 165 8.20 -7.93 20.87
CA GLY A 165 7.42 -7.58 22.06
C GLY A 165 6.51 -8.70 22.55
N PHE A 166 6.53 -9.86 21.89
CA PHE A 166 5.80 -11.08 22.22
C PHE A 166 6.80 -12.24 22.32
#